data_AF-A0A956LDW4-F1
#
_entry.id   AF-A0A956LDW4-F1
#
_cell.length_a   1.000
_cell.length_b   1.000
_cell.length_c   1.000
_cell.angle_alpha   90.00
_cell.angle_beta   90.00
_cell.angle_gamma   90.00
#
_symmetry.space_group_name_H-M   'P 1'
#
loop_
_entity.id
_entity.type
_entity.pdbx_description
1 polymer ?
#
loop_
_entity_poly.entity_id
_entity_poly.type
_entity_poly.pdbx_seq_one_letter_code
_entity_poly.pdbx_strand_id
1 'polypeptide(L)'
;MTIGPGAACGDSDGETSPASEASAVATAATDATNATAATTSVGTTSVGATTEDATETETAGADDGATLVHSFGTYSLAPAEETQPCVQWTLDNDAPVYINRVTLANDGAFHHSNWFVVPETEFAGPDGFFKCSDRGFGELEAAVAGTVLFAQSTQSRWEEQDLPEGVVIKAPPRHKVITSAHLLNLSTEPLETELRMSLDIIHPRDVDVVAKPFRLTYYDLDIPAQQRSRFTGACEFYQHYESTAKVPLDLKLYHVLPHYHYLGDHFALEIIGGPNDGKNLFTLDGFNGDGNGATFDPPVDLTGAKGLRFTCGYNNWTPNNVGWGIGDQEMCVMLGLADSKALMDIRVSDGSEIVGVEDGVVMNEGPCTVLAFPPNAAQGPPTQEEIDGPLYVPPTQDGDVGLPPVDPCVDADPNVPADGPATLTSIRETIFTPSCTFSACHGGPASVHGLDLSAADLHGELLGHAVAADVDIPLVAPGDPEGSWLYQLVSRCEPQDKGGVTKSHMPLNAPTLLDDRAVAKLRAWIEDGAPAN
;
A
#
# COMPACT_ATOMS: atom_id res chain seq x y z
N MET A 1 -19.18 18.01 -18.79
CA MET A 1 -20.39 17.28 -19.23
C MET A 1 -20.97 16.67 -17.98
N THR A 2 -22.18 17.06 -17.56
CA THR A 2 -22.80 16.59 -16.29
C THR A 2 -23.14 15.11 -16.38
N ILE A 3 -22.49 14.29 -15.55
CA ILE A 3 -22.81 12.87 -15.37
C ILE A 3 -23.75 12.75 -14.16
N GLY A 4 -24.94 12.22 -14.39
CA GLY A 4 -25.95 11.95 -13.36
C GLY A 4 -25.78 10.56 -12.73
N PRO A 5 -26.43 10.29 -11.58
CA PRO A 5 -26.15 9.11 -10.77
C PRO A 5 -26.82 7.87 -11.35
N GLY A 6 -26.04 6.79 -11.49
CA GLY A 6 -26.48 5.53 -12.10
C GLY A 6 -26.26 4.32 -11.19
N ALA A 7 -27.32 3.99 -10.44
CA ALA A 7 -27.79 2.66 -10.06
C ALA A 7 -26.78 1.59 -9.56
N ALA A 8 -26.90 1.32 -8.25
CA ALA A 8 -26.59 0.04 -7.63
C ALA A 8 -27.14 -1.17 -8.42
N CYS A 9 -26.34 -2.21 -8.55
CA CYS A 9 -26.78 -3.51 -9.06
C CYS A 9 -26.48 -4.60 -8.03
N GLY A 10 -27.55 -5.22 -7.53
CA GLY A 10 -27.53 -6.45 -6.77
C GLY A 10 -27.61 -7.70 -7.65
N ASP A 11 -27.32 -8.83 -7.02
CA ASP A 11 -27.35 -10.20 -7.52
C ASP A 11 -28.67 -10.64 -8.18
N SER A 12 -28.58 -11.47 -9.22
CA SER A 12 -29.27 -12.78 -9.34
C SER A 12 -29.03 -13.49 -10.69
N ASP A 13 -28.56 -14.74 -10.57
CA ASP A 13 -28.84 -15.99 -11.32
C ASP A 13 -29.13 -16.02 -12.84
N GLY A 14 -28.48 -16.97 -13.53
CA GLY A 14 -29.12 -17.73 -14.62
C GLY A 14 -28.25 -18.15 -15.83
N GLU A 15 -27.65 -19.35 -15.73
CA GLU A 15 -27.39 -20.36 -16.79
C GLU A 15 -27.33 -19.96 -18.29
N THR A 16 -26.22 -20.28 -18.97
CA THR A 16 -26.08 -21.31 -20.03
C THR A 16 -24.84 -21.06 -20.92
N SER A 17 -23.99 -22.09 -21.05
CA SER A 17 -22.98 -22.22 -22.12
C SER A 17 -23.65 -22.78 -23.40
N PRO A 18 -23.09 -22.61 -24.61
CA PRO A 18 -22.02 -23.53 -25.04
C PRO A 18 -20.92 -22.95 -25.96
N ALA A 19 -19.75 -23.59 -25.84
CA ALA A 19 -18.67 -23.89 -26.80
C ALA A 19 -18.67 -23.33 -28.24
N SER A 20 -17.48 -22.92 -28.70
CA SER A 20 -16.93 -23.35 -29.98
C SER A 20 -15.39 -23.24 -30.06
N GLU A 21 -14.81 -24.24 -30.71
CA GLU A 21 -13.39 -24.51 -30.99
C GLU A 21 -12.69 -23.47 -31.87
N ALA A 22 -11.35 -23.36 -31.75
CA ALA A 22 -10.46 -23.27 -32.92
C ALA A 22 -9.01 -23.63 -32.54
N SER A 23 -8.39 -24.40 -33.43
CA SER A 23 -7.08 -25.05 -33.36
C SER A 23 -6.09 -24.38 -34.32
N ALA A 24 -4.79 -24.33 -33.95
CA ALA A 24 -3.59 -24.44 -34.81
C ALA A 24 -2.35 -24.22 -33.91
N VAL A 25 -1.50 -25.21 -33.59
CA VAL A 25 -0.46 -25.87 -34.40
C VAL A 25 0.48 -24.89 -35.13
N ALA A 26 1.72 -24.72 -34.63
CA ALA A 26 2.93 -25.25 -35.29
C ALA A 26 4.26 -24.70 -34.69
N THR A 27 5.05 -25.66 -34.19
CA THR A 27 6.50 -25.86 -34.38
C THR A 27 7.55 -24.86 -33.89
N ALA A 28 8.37 -25.40 -32.99
CA ALA A 28 9.73 -25.03 -32.64
C ALA A 28 10.72 -25.06 -33.82
N ALA A 29 11.77 -24.23 -33.71
CA ALA A 29 13.09 -24.51 -34.26
C ALA A 29 14.17 -23.91 -33.37
N THR A 30 15.00 -24.80 -32.83
CA THR A 30 16.32 -24.60 -32.23
C THR A 30 17.30 -24.01 -33.25
N ASP A 31 18.21 -23.13 -32.82
CA ASP A 31 19.63 -23.37 -33.05
C ASP A 31 20.53 -22.51 -32.14
N ALA A 32 21.54 -23.16 -31.58
CA ALA A 32 22.59 -22.59 -30.76
C ALA A 32 23.90 -22.63 -31.55
N THR A 33 24.64 -21.52 -31.61
CA THR A 33 26.08 -21.57 -31.91
C THR A 33 26.87 -20.48 -31.18
N ASN A 34 27.84 -20.97 -30.40
CA ASN A 34 28.97 -20.29 -29.78
C ASN A 34 29.77 -19.38 -30.73
N ALA A 35 30.30 -18.27 -30.20
CA ALA A 35 31.59 -17.73 -30.61
C ALA A 35 32.25 -16.93 -29.47
N THR A 36 33.28 -17.52 -28.87
CA THR A 36 34.31 -16.89 -28.03
C THR A 36 35.22 -15.95 -28.84
N ALA A 37 35.56 -14.79 -28.28
CA ALA A 37 36.81 -14.08 -28.60
C ALA A 37 37.27 -13.24 -27.40
N ALA A 38 38.44 -13.59 -26.88
CA ALA A 38 39.19 -12.86 -25.87
C ALA A 38 40.06 -11.77 -26.52
N THR A 39 40.21 -10.62 -25.85
CA THR A 39 41.35 -9.73 -26.07
C THR A 39 41.80 -9.08 -24.75
N THR A 40 43.01 -9.42 -24.34
CA THR A 40 43.92 -8.76 -23.38
C THR A 40 44.40 -7.41 -23.97
N SER A 41 44.80 -6.35 -23.25
CA SER A 41 45.81 -6.26 -22.17
C SER A 41 46.06 -4.80 -21.69
N VAL A 42 46.69 -4.68 -20.49
CA VAL A 42 47.54 -3.59 -19.90
C VAL A 42 46.83 -2.30 -19.44
N GLY A 43 46.95 -1.77 -18.21
CA GLY A 43 47.78 -2.06 -17.03
C GLY A 43 48.50 -0.80 -16.53
N THR A 44 48.41 -0.42 -15.24
CA THR A 44 49.43 0.34 -14.47
C THR A 44 49.17 0.21 -12.94
N THR A 45 50.10 -0.48 -12.27
CA THR A 45 50.70 -0.39 -10.90
C THR A 45 50.24 0.71 -9.91
N SER A 46 50.35 0.60 -8.56
CA SER A 46 50.68 -0.44 -7.55
C SER A 46 50.78 0.25 -6.15
N VAL A 47 50.83 -0.56 -5.08
CA VAL A 47 51.33 -0.32 -3.67
C VAL A 47 50.19 -0.34 -2.64
N GLY A 48 50.15 -1.21 -1.62
CA GLY A 48 51.12 -2.19 -1.16
C GLY A 48 50.50 -3.15 -0.12
N ALA A 49 51.10 -4.33 0.00
CA ALA A 49 50.66 -5.44 0.84
C ALA A 49 51.22 -5.35 2.27
N THR A 50 50.42 -5.77 3.25
CA THR A 50 50.89 -6.47 4.45
C THR A 50 50.02 -7.70 4.64
N THR A 51 50.67 -8.86 4.51
CA THR A 51 50.17 -10.20 4.81
C THR A 51 50.18 -10.43 6.31
N GLU A 52 49.04 -10.77 6.91
CA GLU A 52 48.99 -11.62 8.09
C GLU A 52 48.15 -12.86 7.75
N ASP A 53 48.79 -14.00 7.95
CA ASP A 53 48.30 -15.35 7.77
C ASP A 53 47.44 -15.71 8.99
N ALA A 54 46.13 -15.77 8.81
CA ALA A 54 45.20 -16.39 9.75
C ALA A 54 44.25 -17.26 8.94
N THR A 55 44.56 -18.55 8.84
CA THR A 55 43.58 -19.59 8.57
C THR A 55 42.56 -19.65 9.70
N GLU A 56 41.59 -18.74 9.67
CA GLU A 56 40.27 -18.99 10.25
C GLU A 56 39.49 -19.78 9.21
N THR A 57 39.08 -20.97 9.62
CA THR A 57 38.03 -21.69 8.91
C THR A 57 36.76 -20.90 9.17
N GLU A 58 36.40 -19.99 8.27
CA GLU A 58 35.06 -19.41 8.24
C GLU A 58 34.09 -20.58 8.06
N THR A 59 33.51 -21.04 9.17
CA THR A 59 32.16 -21.55 9.13
C THR A 59 31.32 -20.39 8.63
N ALA A 60 30.97 -20.40 7.34
CA ALA A 60 29.94 -19.54 6.80
C ALA A 60 28.79 -19.54 7.80
N GLY A 61 28.50 -18.38 8.41
CA GLY A 61 27.34 -18.23 9.28
C GLY A 61 26.12 -18.72 8.50
N ALA A 62 25.27 -19.53 9.14
CA ALA A 62 23.97 -19.80 8.57
C ALA A 62 23.29 -18.45 8.34
N ASP A 63 22.75 -18.22 7.16
CA ASP A 63 22.00 -17.00 6.87
C ASP A 63 20.78 -16.99 7.81
N ASP A 64 20.71 -16.00 8.70
CA ASP A 64 19.64 -15.89 9.71
C ASP A 64 18.42 -15.15 9.15
N GLY A 65 18.47 -14.72 7.87
CA GLY A 65 17.31 -14.21 7.14
C GLY A 65 17.41 -14.40 5.62
N ALA A 66 16.29 -14.14 4.93
CA ALA A 66 16.21 -14.14 3.47
C ALA A 66 15.07 -13.23 3.00
N THR A 67 15.08 -12.82 1.74
CA THR A 67 13.99 -12.06 1.13
C THR A 67 13.36 -12.86 -0.01
N LEU A 68 12.05 -13.06 0.05
CA LEU A 68 11.26 -13.57 -1.05
C LEU A 68 10.67 -12.38 -1.79
N VAL A 69 10.75 -12.35 -3.12
CA VAL A 69 10.16 -11.29 -3.96
C VAL A 69 9.21 -11.96 -4.94
N HIS A 70 8.05 -11.37 -5.16
CA HIS A 70 7.08 -11.85 -6.14
C HIS A 70 6.49 -10.70 -6.94
N SER A 71 6.49 -10.85 -8.27
CA SER A 71 5.70 -10.04 -9.19
C SER A 71 4.34 -10.69 -9.42
N PHE A 72 3.26 -9.94 -9.19
CA PHE A 72 1.91 -10.40 -9.50
C PHE A 72 1.56 -10.27 -11.00
N GLY A 73 2.49 -9.77 -11.81
CA GLY A 73 2.28 -9.43 -13.21
C GLY A 73 1.54 -8.12 -13.41
N THR A 74 1.38 -7.72 -14.67
CA THR A 74 0.70 -6.48 -15.04
C THR A 74 -0.82 -6.64 -15.07
N TYR A 75 -1.52 -5.56 -14.73
CA TYR A 75 -2.97 -5.42 -14.82
C TYR A 75 -3.33 -4.21 -15.68
N SER A 76 -4.20 -4.42 -16.67
CA SER A 76 -4.69 -3.39 -17.57
C SER A 76 -5.99 -2.77 -17.04
N LEU A 77 -6.06 -1.44 -17.03
CA LEU A 77 -7.26 -0.66 -16.70
C LEU A 77 -7.67 0.21 -17.90
N ALA A 78 -8.95 0.16 -18.26
CA ALA A 78 -9.53 1.11 -19.19
C ALA A 78 -9.56 2.53 -18.58
N PRO A 79 -9.71 3.58 -19.42
CA PRO A 79 -9.93 4.94 -18.93
C PRO A 79 -11.11 5.02 -17.96
N ALA A 80 -10.95 5.74 -16.85
CA ALA A 80 -11.98 5.91 -15.82
C ALA A 80 -12.52 4.59 -15.21
N GLU A 81 -11.75 3.49 -15.28
CA GLU A 81 -12.14 2.20 -14.70
C GLU A 81 -11.85 2.14 -13.21
N GLU A 82 -12.83 1.66 -12.44
CA GLU A 82 -12.69 1.24 -11.04
C GLU A 82 -13.04 -0.25 -10.98
N THR A 83 -12.18 -1.06 -10.36
CA THR A 83 -12.35 -2.51 -10.29
C THR A 83 -11.72 -3.08 -9.03
N GLN A 84 -12.16 -4.27 -8.63
CA GLN A 84 -11.67 -4.92 -7.41
C GLN A 84 -11.40 -6.43 -7.62
N PRO A 85 -10.38 -6.79 -8.41
CA PRO A 85 -9.97 -8.17 -8.58
C PRO A 85 -9.34 -8.74 -7.31
N CYS A 86 -9.40 -10.06 -7.19
CA CYS A 86 -8.53 -10.79 -6.28
C CYS A 86 -7.25 -11.18 -7.01
N VAL A 87 -6.16 -11.29 -6.26
CA VAL A 87 -4.88 -11.77 -6.77
C VAL A 87 -4.22 -12.64 -5.71
N GLN A 88 -3.50 -13.68 -6.13
CA GLN A 88 -2.85 -14.62 -5.22
C GLN A 88 -1.45 -15.05 -5.70
N TRP A 89 -0.64 -15.46 -4.74
CA TRP A 89 0.70 -16.02 -4.88
C TRP A 89 0.86 -17.25 -3.99
N THR A 90 1.05 -18.43 -4.59
CA THR A 90 1.34 -19.66 -3.86
C THR A 90 2.82 -19.66 -3.43
N LEU A 91 3.07 -19.80 -2.13
CA LEU A 91 4.42 -19.67 -1.56
C LEU A 91 5.31 -20.89 -1.83
N ASP A 92 4.72 -22.01 -2.30
CA ASP A 92 5.40 -23.30 -2.52
C ASP A 92 6.24 -23.76 -1.31
N ASN A 93 5.75 -23.48 -0.11
CA ASN A 93 6.47 -23.71 1.13
C ASN A 93 6.10 -25.08 1.76
N ASP A 94 7.08 -25.97 1.88
CA ASP A 94 6.94 -27.27 2.55
C ASP A 94 7.15 -27.18 4.07
N ALA A 95 7.70 -26.07 4.56
CA ALA A 95 7.89 -25.77 5.97
C ALA A 95 7.37 -24.34 6.29
N PRO A 96 7.15 -23.99 7.58
CA PRO A 96 6.68 -22.66 7.94
C PRO A 96 7.71 -21.57 7.59
N VAL A 97 7.20 -20.38 7.27
CA VAL A 97 7.96 -19.16 7.01
C VAL A 97 7.58 -18.12 8.05
N TYR A 98 8.57 -17.39 8.57
CA TYR A 98 8.41 -16.39 9.62
C TYR A 98 8.79 -15.01 9.11
N ILE A 99 7.77 -14.21 8.80
CA ILE A 99 7.89 -12.95 8.05
C ILE A 99 7.98 -11.79 9.05
N ASN A 100 9.08 -11.04 9.05
CA ASN A 100 9.26 -9.88 9.93
C ASN A 100 9.09 -8.54 9.21
N ARG A 101 9.22 -8.51 7.88
CA ARG A 101 8.96 -7.32 7.07
C ARG A 101 8.19 -7.68 5.80
N VAL A 102 7.22 -6.84 5.46
CA VAL A 102 6.53 -6.87 4.16
C VAL A 102 6.78 -5.54 3.46
N THR A 103 7.25 -5.59 2.23
CA THR A 103 7.33 -4.40 1.35
C THR A 103 6.37 -4.60 0.20
N LEU A 104 5.56 -3.59 -0.10
CA LEU A 104 4.66 -3.56 -1.25
C LEU A 104 4.99 -2.36 -2.11
N ALA A 105 5.20 -2.57 -3.41
CA ALA A 105 5.45 -1.52 -4.39
C ALA A 105 4.53 -1.69 -5.60
N ASN A 106 4.02 -0.58 -6.15
CA ASN A 106 3.21 -0.60 -7.36
C ASN A 106 3.45 0.62 -8.26
N ASP A 107 3.13 0.46 -9.55
CA ASP A 107 3.30 1.49 -10.57
C ASP A 107 2.19 2.55 -10.57
N GLY A 108 1.21 2.41 -9.68
CA GLY A 108 0.00 3.23 -9.57
C GLY A 108 -1.28 2.40 -9.67
N ALA A 109 -2.43 3.08 -9.61
CA ALA A 109 -3.78 2.51 -9.61
C ALA A 109 -4.19 1.60 -8.43
N PHE A 110 -3.27 0.91 -7.74
CA PHE A 110 -3.61 0.16 -6.53
C PHE A 110 -3.99 1.13 -5.41
N HIS A 111 -5.29 1.35 -5.23
CA HIS A 111 -5.86 2.35 -4.34
C HIS A 111 -5.76 1.92 -2.87
N HIS A 112 -6.06 0.66 -2.56
CA HIS A 112 -5.74 0.01 -1.28
C HIS A 112 -5.93 -1.51 -1.44
N SER A 113 -5.42 -2.28 -0.48
CA SER A 113 -5.51 -3.74 -0.49
C SER A 113 -5.29 -4.33 0.90
N ASN A 114 -5.95 -5.47 1.20
CA ASN A 114 -5.79 -6.21 2.47
C ASN A 114 -5.31 -7.63 2.17
N TRP A 115 -4.12 -7.97 2.63
CA TRP A 115 -3.43 -9.19 2.29
C TRP A 115 -3.52 -10.23 3.40
N PHE A 116 -3.70 -11.48 3.00
CA PHE A 116 -3.87 -12.60 3.91
C PHE A 116 -2.91 -13.72 3.53
N VAL A 117 -2.47 -14.46 4.54
CA VAL A 117 -1.86 -15.78 4.35
C VAL A 117 -2.89 -16.82 4.70
N VAL A 118 -3.24 -17.69 3.75
CA VAL A 118 -4.27 -18.74 3.93
C VAL A 118 -3.76 -20.10 3.44
N PRO A 119 -4.30 -21.23 3.91
CA PRO A 119 -3.99 -22.53 3.32
C PRO A 119 -4.24 -22.50 1.81
N GLU A 120 -3.36 -23.12 1.02
CA GLU A 120 -3.48 -23.11 -0.46
C GLU A 120 -4.81 -23.72 -0.96
N THR A 121 -5.44 -24.55 -0.12
CA THR A 121 -6.74 -25.19 -0.37
C THR A 121 -7.92 -24.24 -0.22
N GLU A 122 -7.76 -23.12 0.49
CA GLU A 122 -8.78 -22.08 0.60
C GLU A 122 -8.80 -21.22 -0.67
N PHE A 123 -9.99 -20.86 -1.15
CA PHE A 123 -10.17 -20.08 -2.39
C PHE A 123 -9.36 -20.66 -3.58
N ALA A 124 -9.39 -21.99 -3.72
CA ALA A 124 -8.49 -22.72 -4.60
C ALA A 124 -8.57 -22.29 -6.07
N GLY A 125 -7.42 -22.27 -6.74
CA GLY A 125 -7.26 -21.94 -8.15
C GLY A 125 -5.82 -21.53 -8.46
N PRO A 126 -5.50 -21.31 -9.74
CA PRO A 126 -4.17 -20.86 -10.14
C PRO A 126 -3.88 -19.43 -9.64
N ASP A 127 -2.58 -19.12 -9.56
CA ASP A 127 -2.07 -17.78 -9.26
C ASP A 127 -2.40 -16.76 -10.35
N GLY A 128 -2.24 -15.47 -10.01
CA GLY A 128 -2.62 -14.32 -10.84
C GLY A 128 -3.97 -13.73 -10.48
N PHE A 129 -4.46 -12.82 -11.32
CA PHE A 129 -5.69 -12.06 -11.08
C PHE A 129 -6.95 -12.84 -11.45
N PHE A 130 -8.01 -12.71 -10.64
CA PHE A 130 -9.31 -13.34 -10.86
C PHE A 130 -10.44 -12.55 -10.19
N LYS A 131 -11.70 -12.85 -10.53
CA LYS A 131 -12.84 -12.26 -9.83
C LYS A 131 -13.00 -12.92 -8.47
N CYS A 132 -12.99 -12.14 -7.40
CA CYS A 132 -13.12 -12.64 -6.04
C CYS A 132 -14.33 -13.57 -5.84
N SER A 133 -15.48 -13.22 -6.43
CA SER A 133 -16.71 -13.99 -6.33
C SER A 133 -16.64 -15.38 -6.96
N ASP A 134 -15.81 -15.58 -7.99
CA ASP A 134 -15.67 -16.88 -8.65
C ASP A 134 -15.06 -17.95 -7.71
N ARG A 135 -14.34 -17.50 -6.67
CA ARG A 135 -13.71 -18.37 -5.66
C ARG A 135 -14.29 -18.17 -4.26
N GLY A 136 -15.33 -17.34 -4.11
CA GLY A 136 -15.98 -17.06 -2.83
C GLY A 136 -15.08 -16.37 -1.82
N PHE A 137 -14.13 -15.54 -2.26
CA PHE A 137 -13.21 -14.84 -1.37
C PHE A 137 -13.93 -13.88 -0.43
N GLY A 138 -13.57 -13.93 0.86
CA GLY A 138 -14.01 -13.01 1.90
C GLY A 138 -12.88 -12.73 2.88
N GLU A 139 -12.68 -11.46 3.24
CA GLU A 139 -11.57 -11.02 4.08
C GLU A 139 -11.63 -11.60 5.50
N LEU A 140 -12.82 -11.64 6.10
CA LEU A 140 -12.99 -12.19 7.45
C LEU A 140 -12.73 -13.69 7.46
N GLU A 141 -13.24 -14.41 6.46
CA GLU A 141 -13.00 -15.83 6.26
C GLU A 141 -11.50 -16.11 6.06
N ALA A 142 -10.81 -15.31 5.25
CA ALA A 142 -9.37 -15.41 5.03
C ALA A 142 -8.58 -15.16 6.33
N ALA A 143 -8.93 -14.12 7.09
CA ALA A 143 -8.28 -13.80 8.37
C ALA A 143 -8.46 -14.92 9.42
N VAL A 144 -9.63 -15.58 9.44
CA VAL A 144 -9.92 -16.67 10.38
C VAL A 144 -9.30 -17.99 9.93
N ALA A 145 -9.33 -18.30 8.64
CA ALA A 145 -8.72 -19.52 8.09
C ALA A 145 -7.19 -19.49 8.22
N GLY A 146 -6.59 -18.31 8.06
CA GLY A 146 -5.15 -18.11 8.19
C GLY A 146 -4.79 -16.92 9.09
N THR A 147 -4.33 -15.82 8.50
CA THR A 147 -4.04 -14.55 9.18
C THR A 147 -4.01 -13.39 8.19
N VAL A 148 -4.11 -12.16 8.69
CA VAL A 148 -3.74 -10.95 7.95
C VAL A 148 -2.22 -10.86 7.88
N LEU A 149 -1.71 -10.53 6.70
CA LEU A 149 -0.29 -10.32 6.40
C LEU A 149 0.08 -8.85 6.41
N PHE A 150 -0.69 -8.04 5.69
CA PHE A 150 -0.36 -6.66 5.36
C PHE A 150 -1.64 -5.94 4.95
N ALA A 151 -1.67 -4.62 5.07
CA ALA A 151 -2.66 -3.80 4.40
C ALA A 151 -1.96 -2.57 3.80
N GLN A 152 -2.46 -2.09 2.67
CA GLN A 152 -1.89 -0.97 1.94
C GLN A 152 -2.66 0.31 2.27
N SER A 153 -1.94 1.35 2.66
CA SER A 153 -2.42 2.71 2.80
C SER A 153 -3.02 3.25 1.51
N THR A 154 -4.01 4.13 1.63
CA THR A 154 -4.70 4.72 0.49
C THR A 154 -3.75 5.38 -0.50
N GLN A 155 -3.67 4.81 -1.72
CA GLN A 155 -2.87 5.26 -2.86
C GLN A 155 -1.36 5.30 -2.62
N SER A 156 -0.90 4.63 -1.56
CA SER A 156 0.53 4.47 -1.34
C SER A 156 1.12 3.61 -2.46
N ARG A 157 2.12 4.16 -3.15
CA ARG A 157 2.86 3.44 -4.20
C ARG A 157 4.00 2.58 -3.66
N TRP A 158 4.42 2.88 -2.45
CA TRP A 158 5.42 2.12 -1.73
C TRP A 158 5.12 2.15 -0.23
N GLU A 159 5.11 0.98 0.39
CA GLU A 159 4.90 0.87 1.82
C GLU A 159 5.67 -0.32 2.39
N GLU A 160 6.18 -0.10 3.60
CA GLU A 160 6.95 -1.08 4.35
C GLU A 160 6.29 -1.27 5.73
N GLN A 161 5.88 -2.51 6.00
CA GLN A 161 5.50 -2.96 7.33
C GLN A 161 6.70 -3.67 7.95
N ASP A 162 7.55 -2.91 8.62
CA ASP A 162 8.70 -3.42 9.37
C ASP A 162 8.30 -3.70 10.83
N LEU A 163 8.27 -4.98 11.23
CA LEU A 163 7.97 -5.38 12.61
C LEU A 163 9.25 -5.41 13.45
N PRO A 164 9.17 -5.17 14.77
CA PRO A 164 10.34 -5.17 15.63
C PRO A 164 11.04 -6.53 15.63
N GLU A 165 12.31 -6.54 16.03
CA GLU A 165 13.11 -7.76 16.14
C GLU A 165 12.35 -8.84 16.92
N GLY A 166 12.33 -10.06 16.37
CA GLY A 166 11.64 -11.22 16.92
C GLY A 166 10.11 -11.22 16.80
N VAL A 167 9.49 -10.20 16.19
CA VAL A 167 8.04 -10.15 15.95
C VAL A 167 7.77 -10.51 14.50
N VAL A 168 6.92 -11.52 14.28
CA VAL A 168 6.65 -12.06 12.94
C VAL A 168 5.19 -12.36 12.68
N ILE A 169 4.85 -12.43 11.39
CA ILE A 169 3.66 -13.09 10.88
C ILE A 169 4.09 -14.44 10.33
N LYS A 170 3.38 -15.52 10.69
CA LYS A 170 3.73 -16.87 10.27
C LYS A 170 2.91 -17.29 9.04
N ALA A 171 3.59 -17.84 8.05
CA ALA A 171 2.97 -18.63 7.00
C ALA A 171 3.25 -20.12 7.28
N PRO A 172 2.27 -20.92 7.74
CA PRO A 172 2.47 -22.35 7.92
C PRO A 172 2.74 -23.06 6.57
N PRO A 173 3.16 -24.34 6.57
CA PRO A 173 3.37 -25.10 5.34
C PRO A 173 2.13 -25.07 4.43
N ARG A 174 2.34 -25.05 3.12
CA ARG A 174 1.27 -25.15 2.11
C ARG A 174 0.27 -24.00 2.19
N HIS A 175 0.81 -22.78 2.26
CA HIS A 175 0.02 -21.56 2.30
C HIS A 175 0.29 -20.69 1.07
N LYS A 176 -0.63 -19.76 0.83
CA LYS A 176 -0.55 -18.76 -0.21
C LYS A 176 -0.86 -17.38 0.35
N VAL A 177 -0.35 -16.37 -0.32
CA VAL A 177 -0.72 -14.97 -0.15
C VAL A 177 -1.90 -14.66 -1.07
N ILE A 178 -2.92 -13.97 -0.57
CA ILE A 178 -4.12 -13.60 -1.32
C ILE A 178 -4.67 -12.26 -0.85
N THR A 179 -5.25 -11.48 -1.75
CA THR A 179 -5.93 -10.22 -1.45
C THR A 179 -7.12 -10.01 -2.37
N SER A 180 -7.98 -9.06 -1.96
CA SER A 180 -8.83 -8.29 -2.87
C SER A 180 -8.19 -6.90 -3.03
N ALA A 181 -7.76 -6.57 -4.23
CA ALA A 181 -7.08 -5.31 -4.53
C ALA A 181 -8.06 -4.34 -5.18
N HIS A 182 -8.24 -3.16 -4.59
CA HIS A 182 -9.07 -2.11 -5.19
C HIS A 182 -8.19 -1.26 -6.12
N LEU A 183 -8.51 -1.28 -7.41
CA LEU A 183 -7.79 -0.58 -8.46
C LEU A 183 -8.64 0.52 -9.08
N LEU A 184 -8.01 1.65 -9.39
CA LEU A 184 -8.67 2.79 -10.00
C LEU A 184 -7.75 3.49 -11.01
N ASN A 185 -8.24 3.66 -12.24
CA ASN A 185 -7.63 4.50 -13.26
C ASN A 185 -8.48 5.77 -13.46
N LEU A 186 -7.97 6.92 -13.01
CA LEU A 186 -8.65 8.21 -13.18
C LEU A 186 -8.28 8.95 -14.45
N SER A 187 -7.33 8.42 -15.20
CA SER A 187 -6.91 9.05 -16.44
C SER A 187 -7.92 8.79 -17.56
N THR A 188 -7.86 9.62 -18.59
CA THR A 188 -8.61 9.44 -19.83
C THR A 188 -7.93 8.46 -20.81
N GLU A 189 -6.81 7.85 -20.40
CA GLU A 189 -6.02 6.91 -21.19
C GLU A 189 -5.98 5.53 -20.49
N PRO A 190 -5.77 4.42 -21.22
CA PRO A 190 -5.54 3.13 -20.59
C PRO A 190 -4.27 3.16 -19.73
N LEU A 191 -4.28 2.40 -18.63
CA LEU A 191 -3.16 2.27 -17.71
C LEU A 191 -2.77 0.80 -17.59
N GLU A 192 -1.48 0.52 -17.73
CA GLU A 192 -0.88 -0.75 -17.29
C GLU A 192 -0.20 -0.50 -15.95
N THR A 193 -0.40 -1.39 -14.98
CA THR A 193 0.23 -1.29 -13.66
C THR A 193 0.68 -2.66 -13.17
N GLU A 194 1.84 -2.72 -12.53
CA GLU A 194 2.32 -3.90 -11.81
C GLU A 194 2.26 -3.68 -10.30
N LEU A 195 2.19 -4.80 -9.58
CA LEU A 195 2.37 -4.86 -8.14
C LEU A 195 3.47 -5.89 -7.82
N ARG A 196 4.37 -5.51 -6.91
CA ARG A 196 5.37 -6.39 -6.31
C ARG A 196 5.26 -6.40 -4.81
N MET A 197 5.45 -7.59 -4.24
CA MET A 197 5.57 -7.79 -2.80
C MET A 197 6.88 -8.49 -2.49
N SER A 198 7.54 -8.07 -1.41
CA SER A 198 8.60 -8.84 -0.78
C SER A 198 8.26 -9.22 0.65
N LEU A 199 8.74 -10.40 1.05
CA LEU A 199 8.65 -10.93 2.40
C LEU A 199 10.08 -11.13 2.90
N ASP A 200 10.51 -10.34 3.87
CA ASP A 200 11.72 -10.67 4.61
C ASP A 200 11.37 -11.67 5.70
N ILE A 201 12.17 -12.73 5.75
CA ILE A 201 11.96 -13.88 6.62
C ILE A 201 13.17 -14.05 7.53
N ILE A 202 12.92 -14.47 8.76
CA ILE A 202 13.97 -14.69 9.77
C ILE A 202 14.02 -16.15 10.22
N HIS A 203 15.16 -16.54 10.80
CA HIS A 203 15.31 -17.86 11.39
C HIS A 203 14.30 -18.08 12.51
N PRO A 204 13.66 -19.27 12.61
CA PRO A 204 12.72 -19.57 13.70
C PRO A 204 13.30 -19.46 15.12
N ARG A 205 14.63 -19.35 15.26
CA ARG A 205 15.31 -19.27 16.57
C ARG A 205 15.26 -17.86 17.16
N ASP A 206 15.04 -16.87 16.29
CA ASP A 206 15.01 -15.45 16.63
C ASP A 206 13.56 -14.96 16.81
N VAL A 207 12.56 -15.84 16.71
CA VAL A 207 11.15 -15.51 16.87
C VAL A 207 10.75 -15.52 18.35
N ASP A 208 10.35 -14.35 18.84
CA ASP A 208 9.78 -14.16 20.17
C ASP A 208 8.24 -14.14 20.14
N VAL A 209 7.66 -13.50 19.12
CA VAL A 209 6.21 -13.26 19.02
C VAL A 209 5.71 -13.57 17.62
N VAL A 210 4.66 -14.39 17.53
CA VAL A 210 3.86 -14.51 16.31
C VAL A 210 2.63 -13.63 16.44
N ALA A 211 2.68 -12.44 15.83
CA ALA A 211 1.65 -11.42 15.96
C ALA A 211 0.27 -11.93 15.48
N LYS A 212 -0.77 -11.35 16.06
CA LYS A 212 -2.17 -11.62 15.73
C LYS A 212 -2.86 -10.32 15.32
N PRO A 213 -3.62 -10.35 14.23
CA PRO A 213 -4.35 -9.17 13.80
C PRO A 213 -5.59 -8.93 14.65
N PHE A 214 -5.93 -7.65 14.77
CA PHE A 214 -7.27 -7.21 15.06
C PHE A 214 -7.64 -6.04 14.16
N ARG A 215 -8.94 -5.82 13.97
CA ARG A 215 -9.45 -4.72 13.16
C ARG A 215 -10.40 -3.86 13.97
N LEU A 216 -10.29 -2.54 13.83
CA LEU A 216 -11.30 -1.57 14.22
C LEU A 216 -11.97 -1.03 12.96
N THR A 217 -13.30 -0.96 12.91
CA THR A 217 -14.02 -0.43 11.75
C THR A 217 -15.24 0.38 12.15
N TYR A 218 -15.48 1.51 11.49
CA TYR A 218 -16.71 2.27 11.62
C TYR A 218 -17.48 2.22 10.30
N TYR A 219 -18.45 1.30 10.18
CA TYR A 219 -19.26 1.13 8.97
C TYR A 219 -20.40 2.14 8.85
N ASP A 220 -20.97 2.59 9.97
CA ASP A 220 -22.17 3.46 9.99
C ASP A 220 -21.84 4.94 9.75
N LEU A 221 -21.11 5.21 8.66
CA LEU A 221 -20.74 6.57 8.24
C LEU A 221 -21.91 7.23 7.50
N ASP A 222 -22.26 8.44 7.94
CA ASP A 222 -23.10 9.40 7.21
C ASP A 222 -22.48 10.79 7.38
N ILE A 223 -21.52 11.13 6.51
CA ILE A 223 -20.74 12.36 6.56
C ILE A 223 -21.53 13.44 5.81
N PRO A 224 -22.09 14.45 6.49
CA PRO A 224 -22.95 15.43 5.83
C PRO A 224 -22.20 16.28 4.81
N ALA A 225 -22.90 16.67 3.74
CA ALA A 225 -22.38 17.62 2.75
C ALA A 225 -21.91 18.94 3.41
N GLN A 226 -20.82 19.51 2.89
CA GLN A 226 -20.27 20.81 3.34
C GLN A 226 -20.00 20.89 4.85
N GLN A 227 -19.63 19.77 5.47
CA GLN A 227 -19.47 19.63 6.91
C GLN A 227 -18.14 18.95 7.25
N ARG A 228 -17.53 19.41 8.34
CA ARG A 228 -16.46 18.66 9.02
C ARG A 228 -17.06 17.78 10.10
N SER A 229 -16.67 16.51 10.15
CA SER A 229 -17.23 15.52 11.08
C SER A 229 -16.15 14.63 11.71
N ARG A 230 -16.46 14.07 12.88
CA ARG A 230 -15.68 13.03 13.57
C ARG A 230 -16.61 11.86 13.90
N PHE A 231 -16.12 10.65 13.75
CA PHE A 231 -16.82 9.40 14.04
C PHE A 231 -15.98 8.59 15.01
N THR A 232 -16.51 8.36 16.20
CA THR A 232 -15.77 7.79 17.33
C THR A 232 -16.41 6.48 17.78
N GLY A 233 -15.61 5.41 17.81
CA GLY A 233 -15.97 4.13 18.46
C GLY A 233 -15.20 3.97 19.76
N ALA A 234 -15.90 3.95 20.91
CA ALA A 234 -15.30 3.64 22.21
C ALA A 234 -15.53 2.16 22.57
N CYS A 235 -14.59 1.30 22.18
CA CYS A 235 -14.81 -0.14 22.17
C CYS A 235 -14.14 -0.85 23.36
N GLU A 236 -14.92 -1.18 24.39
CA GLU A 236 -14.48 -2.09 25.46
C GLU A 236 -14.60 -3.56 25.00
N PHE A 237 -13.48 -4.19 24.63
CA PHE A 237 -13.44 -5.58 24.14
C PHE A 237 -12.93 -6.61 25.16
N TYR A 238 -12.50 -6.19 26.36
CA TYR A 238 -11.87 -7.08 27.35
C TYR A 238 -12.71 -8.31 27.71
N GLN A 239 -14.03 -8.19 27.84
CA GLN A 239 -14.90 -9.32 28.18
C GLN A 239 -14.95 -10.39 27.08
N HIS A 240 -14.97 -9.96 25.82
CA HIS A 240 -14.97 -10.84 24.65
C HIS A 240 -13.61 -11.55 24.52
N TYR A 241 -12.53 -10.80 24.75
CA TYR A 241 -11.18 -11.35 24.84
C TYR A 241 -11.10 -12.41 25.96
N GLU A 242 -11.48 -12.07 27.20
CA GLU A 242 -11.43 -12.98 28.36
C GLU A 242 -12.24 -14.26 28.14
N SER A 243 -13.43 -14.11 27.55
CA SER A 243 -14.27 -15.24 27.18
C SER A 243 -13.59 -16.16 26.17
N THR A 244 -12.80 -15.61 25.23
CA THR A 244 -12.14 -16.37 24.17
C THR A 244 -10.79 -16.94 24.62
N ALA A 245 -9.90 -16.08 25.12
CA ALA A 245 -8.53 -16.38 25.54
C ALA A 245 -8.43 -17.09 26.90
N LYS A 246 -9.50 -17.07 27.71
CA LYS A 246 -9.57 -17.66 29.07
C LYS A 246 -8.55 -17.08 30.06
N VAL A 247 -8.05 -15.89 29.78
CA VAL A 247 -7.16 -15.10 30.64
C VAL A 247 -7.59 -13.62 30.57
N PRO A 248 -7.25 -12.78 31.57
CA PRO A 248 -7.44 -11.33 31.49
C PRO A 248 -6.86 -10.72 30.22
N LEU A 249 -7.36 -9.56 29.78
CA LEU A 249 -6.82 -8.86 28.63
C LEU A 249 -5.32 -8.59 28.82
N ASP A 250 -4.54 -9.21 27.94
CA ASP A 250 -3.08 -9.18 27.85
C ASP A 250 -2.75 -9.05 26.35
N LEU A 251 -2.41 -7.83 25.94
CA LEU A 251 -2.18 -7.48 24.55
C LEU A 251 -1.02 -6.49 24.47
N LYS A 252 -0.01 -6.81 23.68
CA LYS A 252 1.10 -5.90 23.36
C LYS A 252 1.01 -5.51 21.90
N LEU A 253 0.75 -4.23 21.64
CA LEU A 253 0.54 -3.71 20.29
C LEU A 253 1.89 -3.36 19.65
N TYR A 254 2.15 -3.94 18.48
CA TYR A 254 3.38 -3.78 17.73
C TYR A 254 3.22 -2.93 16.48
N HIS A 255 2.05 -2.95 15.86
CA HIS A 255 1.82 -2.18 14.63
C HIS A 255 0.37 -1.71 14.55
N VAL A 256 0.15 -0.51 14.01
CA VAL A 256 -1.16 0.01 13.62
C VAL A 256 -1.08 0.62 12.23
N LEU A 257 -2.14 0.46 11.45
CA LEU A 257 -2.31 1.09 10.16
C LEU A 257 -3.76 1.56 10.00
N PRO A 258 -4.04 2.86 10.14
CA PRO A 258 -5.37 3.40 9.86
C PRO A 258 -5.59 3.64 8.37
N HIS A 259 -6.86 3.74 7.98
CA HIS A 259 -7.28 3.94 6.60
C HIS A 259 -8.53 4.80 6.50
N TYR A 260 -8.48 5.78 5.59
CA TYR A 260 -9.58 6.62 5.11
C TYR A 260 -9.27 7.13 3.69
N HIS A 261 -10.27 7.63 2.97
CA HIS A 261 -10.11 8.19 1.63
C HIS A 261 -9.91 9.71 1.67
N TYR A 262 -10.11 10.38 0.53
CA TYR A 262 -9.65 11.74 0.23
C TYR A 262 -10.33 12.86 1.05
N LEU A 263 -11.48 12.59 1.69
CA LEU A 263 -12.11 13.52 2.64
C LEU A 263 -11.57 13.35 4.06
N GLY A 264 -10.90 12.23 4.32
CA GLY A 264 -10.30 11.94 5.61
C GLY A 264 -9.23 12.96 5.98
N ASP A 265 -9.34 13.49 7.19
CA ASP A 265 -8.47 14.56 7.68
C ASP A 265 -7.93 14.32 9.09
N HIS A 266 -8.29 13.19 9.69
CA HIS A 266 -7.86 12.83 11.03
C HIS A 266 -8.12 11.36 11.34
N PHE A 267 -7.18 10.73 12.03
CA PHE A 267 -7.38 9.50 12.77
C PHE A 267 -6.72 9.62 14.14
N ALA A 268 -7.35 9.09 15.19
CA ALA A 268 -6.74 8.97 16.51
C ALA A 268 -7.07 7.61 17.14
N LEU A 269 -6.10 7.06 17.87
CA LEU A 269 -6.25 5.82 18.65
C LEU A 269 -5.86 6.07 20.11
N GLU A 270 -6.74 5.71 21.04
CA GLU A 270 -6.53 5.93 22.48
C GLU A 270 -6.87 4.67 23.31
N ILE A 271 -6.22 4.54 24.47
CA ILE A 271 -6.52 3.47 25.43
C ILE A 271 -7.79 3.81 26.22
N ILE A 272 -8.64 2.79 26.43
CA ILE A 272 -9.76 2.83 27.38
C ILE A 272 -9.43 1.99 28.62
N GLY A 273 -9.52 2.58 29.80
CA GLY A 273 -9.35 1.93 31.10
C GLY A 273 -7.90 1.59 31.46
N GLY A 274 -7.74 1.00 32.64
CA GLY A 274 -6.42 0.63 33.17
C GLY A 274 -5.56 1.84 33.58
N PRO A 275 -4.25 1.62 33.84
CA PRO A 275 -3.34 2.68 34.27
C PRO A 275 -3.05 3.77 33.23
N ASN A 276 -3.29 3.47 31.96
CA ASN A 276 -2.99 4.35 30.81
C ASN A 276 -4.28 4.88 30.15
N ASP A 277 -5.41 4.91 30.87
CA ASP A 277 -6.69 5.41 30.35
C ASP A 277 -6.55 6.81 29.72
N GLY A 278 -7.08 6.97 28.51
CA GLY A 278 -6.99 8.22 27.74
C GLY A 278 -5.62 8.51 27.11
N LYS A 279 -4.65 7.60 27.20
CA LYS A 279 -3.38 7.75 26.47
C LYS A 279 -3.63 7.62 24.97
N ASN A 280 -3.30 8.67 24.21
CA ASN A 280 -3.20 8.62 22.75
C ASN A 280 -1.98 7.76 22.36
N LEU A 281 -2.22 6.79 21.49
CA LEU A 281 -1.23 5.85 20.95
C LEU A 281 -0.73 6.26 19.57
N PHE A 282 -1.62 6.83 18.77
CA PHE A 282 -1.35 7.17 17.40
C PHE A 282 -2.32 8.26 16.93
N THR A 283 -1.81 9.19 16.14
CA THR A 283 -2.58 10.21 15.42
C THR A 283 -2.07 10.29 14.00
N LEU A 284 -2.98 10.36 13.03
CA LEU A 284 -2.71 10.78 11.67
C LEU A 284 -3.56 12.00 11.38
N ASP A 285 -2.97 13.04 10.79
CA ASP A 285 -3.66 14.27 10.43
C ASP A 285 -3.55 14.50 8.92
N GLY A 286 -4.68 14.71 8.26
CA GLY A 286 -4.74 14.93 6.82
C GLY A 286 -4.53 13.67 5.97
N PHE A 287 -4.68 13.83 4.66
CA PHE A 287 -4.37 12.81 3.67
C PHE A 287 -3.05 13.17 2.99
N ASN A 288 -2.13 12.22 2.86
CA ASN A 288 -0.78 12.46 2.33
C ASN A 288 -0.33 11.47 1.24
N GLY A 289 -1.05 10.35 1.03
CA GLY A 289 -0.63 9.30 0.09
C GLY A 289 0.61 8.51 0.53
N ASP A 290 1.08 8.70 1.76
CA ASP A 290 2.21 7.96 2.34
C ASP A 290 1.75 6.61 2.89
N GLY A 291 2.71 5.73 3.19
CA GLY A 291 2.50 4.59 4.09
C GLY A 291 2.27 5.10 5.53
N ASN A 292 1.04 4.99 6.02
CA ASN A 292 0.61 5.58 7.30
C ASN A 292 0.66 4.58 8.47
N GLY A 293 1.27 3.41 8.25
CA GLY A 293 1.52 2.43 9.30
C GLY A 293 2.54 2.93 10.32
N ALA A 294 2.37 2.55 11.58
CA ALA A 294 3.34 2.81 12.63
C ALA A 294 3.63 1.55 13.43
N THR A 295 4.92 1.26 13.54
CA THR A 295 5.46 0.20 14.37
C THR A 295 5.92 0.75 15.73
N PHE A 296 5.66 0.01 16.80
CA PHE A 296 6.04 0.36 18.17
C PHE A 296 7.17 -0.56 18.67
N ASP A 297 8.33 0.02 18.92
CA ASP A 297 9.45 -0.63 19.61
C ASP A 297 9.99 0.30 20.72
N PRO A 298 9.77 -0.01 22.02
CA PRO A 298 9.08 -1.20 22.54
C PRO A 298 7.57 -1.20 22.27
N PRO A 299 6.89 -2.36 22.32
CA PRO A 299 5.45 -2.43 22.08
C PRO A 299 4.63 -1.67 23.13
N VAL A 300 3.45 -1.23 22.74
CA VAL A 300 2.49 -0.63 23.67
C VAL A 300 1.80 -1.73 24.47
N ASP A 301 2.05 -1.76 25.77
CA ASP A 301 1.41 -2.68 26.72
C ASP A 301 -0.01 -2.22 27.06
N LEU A 302 -1.02 -3.01 26.65
CA LEU A 302 -2.43 -2.81 26.95
C LEU A 302 -2.92 -3.70 28.12
N THR A 303 -2.02 -4.32 28.88
CA THR A 303 -2.38 -5.12 30.05
C THR A 303 -3.24 -4.31 31.03
N GLY A 304 -4.42 -4.83 31.35
CA GLY A 304 -5.36 -4.18 32.27
C GLY A 304 -6.17 -3.03 31.66
N ALA A 305 -6.00 -2.73 30.36
CA ALA A 305 -6.95 -1.90 29.62
C ALA A 305 -8.31 -2.63 29.51
N LYS A 306 -9.33 -1.88 29.12
CA LYS A 306 -10.66 -2.41 28.77
C LYS A 306 -10.87 -2.49 27.26
N GLY A 307 -10.16 -1.66 26.51
CA GLY A 307 -10.20 -1.67 25.06
C GLY A 307 -9.58 -0.40 24.46
N LEU A 308 -10.07 0.00 23.30
CA LEU A 308 -9.54 1.11 22.51
C LEU A 308 -10.65 2.05 22.06
N ARG A 309 -10.35 3.35 22.02
CA ARG A 309 -11.16 4.36 21.34
C ARG A 309 -10.47 4.71 20.04
N PHE A 310 -11.21 4.70 18.94
CA PHE A 310 -10.71 5.17 17.65
C PHE A 310 -11.65 6.24 17.10
N THR A 311 -11.07 7.25 16.48
CA THR A 311 -11.79 8.38 15.90
C THR A 311 -11.31 8.60 14.48
N CYS A 312 -12.21 8.55 13.50
CA CYS A 312 -11.94 9.00 12.13
C CYS A 312 -12.57 10.37 11.91
N GLY A 313 -11.92 11.21 11.13
CA GLY A 313 -12.36 12.56 10.84
C GLY A 313 -12.38 12.86 9.36
N TYR A 314 -13.37 13.66 8.95
CA TYR A 314 -13.59 14.00 7.56
C TYR A 314 -13.91 15.48 7.40
N ASN A 315 -13.42 16.06 6.31
CA ASN A 315 -13.84 17.37 5.83
C ASN A 315 -14.56 17.20 4.49
N ASN A 316 -15.88 16.98 4.54
CA ASN A 316 -16.69 16.81 3.34
C ASN A 316 -17.05 18.18 2.74
N TRP A 317 -16.22 18.69 1.84
CA TRP A 317 -16.46 19.91 1.09
C TRP A 317 -17.40 19.72 -0.11
N THR A 318 -17.81 18.48 -0.40
CA THR A 318 -18.67 18.14 -1.53
C THR A 318 -20.13 18.54 -1.26
N PRO A 319 -20.99 18.65 -2.29
CA PRO A 319 -22.41 18.95 -2.10
C PRO A 319 -23.26 17.74 -1.69
N ASN A 320 -22.66 16.54 -1.55
CA ASN A 320 -23.37 15.30 -1.27
C ASN A 320 -22.99 14.76 0.11
N ASN A 321 -23.92 14.04 0.76
CA ASN A 321 -23.55 13.19 1.88
C ASN A 321 -22.70 12.02 1.39
N VAL A 322 -21.76 11.59 2.23
CA VAL A 322 -20.81 10.52 1.92
C VAL A 322 -20.90 9.46 3.00
N GLY A 323 -21.08 8.20 2.61
CA GLY A 323 -21.16 7.06 3.52
C GLY A 323 -19.95 6.14 3.42
N TRP A 324 -20.11 4.92 3.91
CA TRP A 324 -19.09 3.88 3.81
C TRP A 324 -19.03 3.24 2.42
N GLY A 325 -17.84 3.11 1.84
CA GLY A 325 -17.64 2.34 0.61
C GLY A 325 -16.37 2.67 -0.16
N ILE A 326 -16.35 2.27 -1.43
CA ILE A 326 -15.34 2.63 -2.44
C ILE A 326 -15.86 3.76 -3.35
N GLY A 327 -15.08 4.17 -4.36
CA GLY A 327 -15.45 5.25 -5.28
C GLY A 327 -15.46 6.63 -4.62
N ASP A 328 -16.62 7.29 -4.66
CA ASP A 328 -16.83 8.60 -4.03
C ASP A 328 -17.20 8.52 -2.52
N GLN A 329 -17.18 7.31 -1.96
CA GLN A 329 -17.45 7.02 -0.56
C GLN A 329 -16.18 7.03 0.31
N GLU A 330 -16.35 6.93 1.63
CA GLU A 330 -15.28 6.98 2.62
C GLU A 330 -15.12 5.68 3.40
N MET A 331 -14.00 5.56 4.12
CA MET A 331 -13.74 4.45 5.04
C MET A 331 -13.17 4.93 6.37
N CYS A 332 -13.35 4.12 7.41
CA CYS A 332 -12.77 4.28 8.73
C CYS A 332 -12.32 2.90 9.24
N VAL A 333 -11.08 2.52 8.96
CA VAL A 333 -10.52 1.22 9.38
C VAL A 333 -9.20 1.44 10.09
N MET A 334 -8.85 0.53 11.00
CA MET A 334 -7.48 0.35 11.42
C MET A 334 -7.15 -1.14 11.56
N LEU A 335 -6.06 -1.56 10.93
CA LEU A 335 -5.40 -2.84 11.18
C LEU A 335 -4.43 -2.69 12.34
N GLY A 336 -4.52 -3.56 13.34
CA GLY A 336 -3.52 -3.66 14.41
C GLY A 336 -2.89 -5.05 14.47
N LEU A 337 -1.59 -5.12 14.74
CA LEU A 337 -0.85 -6.36 14.98
C LEU A 337 -0.34 -6.39 16.41
N ALA A 338 -0.63 -7.46 17.14
CA ALA A 338 -0.32 -7.57 18.56
C ALA A 338 0.11 -8.98 18.99
N ASP A 339 0.92 -9.07 20.05
CA ASP A 339 0.94 -10.28 20.86
C ASP A 339 -0.41 -10.40 21.57
N SER A 340 -1.23 -11.33 21.11
CA SER A 340 -2.60 -11.53 21.57
C SER A 340 -2.97 -13.00 21.51
N LYS A 341 -3.81 -13.44 22.45
CA LYS A 341 -4.36 -14.81 22.49
C LYS A 341 -5.71 -14.94 21.77
N ALA A 342 -6.19 -13.87 21.15
CA ALA A 342 -7.42 -13.85 20.37
C ALA A 342 -7.26 -12.96 19.12
N LEU A 343 -7.87 -13.39 18.02
CA LEU A 343 -8.16 -12.54 16.87
C LEU A 343 -9.43 -11.75 17.17
N MET A 344 -9.50 -10.49 16.75
CA MET A 344 -10.68 -9.65 17.01
C MET A 344 -11.10 -8.82 15.80
N ASP A 345 -12.40 -8.83 15.49
CA ASP A 345 -13.05 -7.89 14.57
C ASP A 345 -13.99 -7.03 15.39
N ILE A 346 -13.65 -5.74 15.53
CA ILE A 346 -14.37 -4.79 16.37
C ILE A 346 -14.93 -3.72 15.45
N ARG A 347 -16.23 -3.47 15.56
CA ARG A 347 -16.92 -2.63 14.59
C ARG A 347 -18.05 -1.80 15.18
N VAL A 348 -18.22 -0.59 14.68
CA VAL A 348 -19.49 0.16 14.77
C VAL A 348 -20.25 -0.13 13.49
N SER A 349 -21.35 -0.87 13.58
CA SER A 349 -22.11 -1.35 12.41
C SER A 349 -23.39 -0.55 12.15
N ASP A 350 -24.00 -0.07 13.22
CA ASP A 350 -25.23 0.71 13.22
C ASP A 350 -25.31 1.53 14.52
N GLY A 351 -26.29 2.43 14.59
CA GLY A 351 -26.58 3.21 15.80
C GLY A 351 -25.63 4.39 16.03
N SER A 352 -25.01 4.89 14.96
CA SER A 352 -24.30 6.16 14.97
C SER A 352 -25.27 7.31 15.25
N GLU A 353 -24.93 8.14 16.23
CA GLU A 353 -25.71 9.32 16.62
C GLU A 353 -24.81 10.55 16.76
N ILE A 354 -25.34 11.72 16.38
CA ILE A 354 -24.68 13.01 16.66
C ILE A 354 -24.75 13.28 18.16
N VAL A 355 -23.60 13.33 18.81
CA VAL A 355 -23.49 13.59 20.25
C VAL A 355 -23.17 15.05 20.57
N GLY A 356 -22.72 15.83 19.59
CA GLY A 356 -22.39 17.24 19.79
C GLY A 356 -21.78 17.93 18.57
N VAL A 357 -21.43 19.20 18.77
CA VAL A 357 -20.64 19.98 17.81
C VAL A 357 -19.55 20.70 18.59
N GLU A 358 -18.30 20.51 18.18
CA GLU A 358 -17.11 21.08 18.81
C GLU A 358 -16.32 21.87 17.77
N ASP A 359 -16.13 23.17 17.98
CA ASP A 359 -15.41 24.05 17.04
C ASP A 359 -15.88 23.96 15.58
N GLY A 360 -17.19 23.73 15.38
CA GLY A 360 -17.82 23.58 14.06
C GLY A 360 -17.72 22.17 13.47
N VAL A 361 -17.14 21.21 14.19
CA VAL A 361 -17.02 19.80 13.81
C VAL A 361 -18.17 19.01 14.42
N VAL A 362 -18.92 18.27 13.59
CA VAL A 362 -20.00 17.40 14.04
C VAL A 362 -19.42 16.13 14.62
N MET A 363 -19.73 15.84 15.88
CA MET A 363 -19.22 14.68 16.61
C MET A 363 -20.26 13.56 16.58
N ASN A 364 -19.88 12.39 16.08
CA ASN A 364 -20.71 11.20 16.00
C ASN A 364 -20.10 10.08 16.84
N GLU A 365 -20.94 9.35 17.56
CA GLU A 365 -20.55 8.15 18.32
C GLU A 365 -21.49 7.01 17.98
N GLY A 366 -20.98 5.78 17.98
CA GLY A 366 -21.79 4.59 17.78
C GLY A 366 -21.31 3.41 18.63
N PRO A 367 -22.21 2.47 18.96
CA PRO A 367 -21.89 1.33 19.80
C PRO A 367 -21.00 0.32 19.06
N CYS A 368 -20.01 -0.24 19.78
CA CYS A 368 -19.15 -1.28 19.22
C CYS A 368 -19.74 -2.68 19.40
N THR A 369 -19.68 -3.48 18.35
CA THR A 369 -19.82 -4.93 18.35
C THR A 369 -18.43 -5.56 18.26
N VAL A 370 -18.21 -6.63 19.03
CA VAL A 370 -16.92 -7.33 19.08
C VAL A 370 -17.13 -8.79 18.73
N LEU A 371 -16.40 -9.25 17.72
CA LEU A 371 -16.21 -10.68 17.44
C LEU A 371 -14.79 -11.05 17.85
N ALA A 372 -14.65 -12.10 18.67
CA ALA A 372 -13.37 -12.61 19.11
C ALA A 372 -13.28 -14.11 18.77
N PHE A 373 -12.14 -14.51 18.23
CA PHE A 373 -11.88 -15.87 17.77
C PHE A 373 -10.58 -16.40 18.38
N PRO A 374 -10.51 -17.70 18.73
CA PRO A 374 -9.23 -18.31 19.04
C PRO A 374 -8.35 -18.30 17.78
N PRO A 375 -7.04 -18.04 17.89
CA PRO A 375 -6.15 -18.10 16.75
C PRO A 375 -6.04 -19.52 16.21
N ASN A 376 -5.79 -19.66 14.90
CA ASN A 376 -5.50 -20.95 14.29
C ASN A 376 -4.26 -21.56 14.96
N ALA A 377 -4.33 -22.84 15.36
CA ALA A 377 -3.21 -23.52 16.03
C ALA A 377 -1.94 -23.61 15.16
N ALA A 378 -2.07 -23.60 13.83
CA ALA A 378 -0.94 -23.56 12.90
C ALA A 378 -0.17 -22.22 12.97
N GLN A 379 -0.81 -21.16 13.47
CA GLN A 379 -0.26 -19.81 13.67
C GLN A 379 0.41 -19.65 15.06
N GLY A 380 0.83 -20.75 15.68
CA GLY A 380 1.55 -20.77 16.95
C GLY A 380 3.06 -20.49 16.81
N PRO A 381 3.78 -20.41 17.95
CA PRO A 381 5.24 -20.21 17.96
C PRO A 381 5.99 -21.34 17.26
N PRO A 382 7.29 -21.15 16.96
CA PRO A 382 8.11 -22.20 16.36
C PRO A 382 8.20 -23.46 17.22
N THR A 383 8.31 -24.61 16.54
CA THR A 383 8.63 -25.87 17.19
C THR A 383 10.14 -25.97 17.46
N GLN A 384 10.55 -26.84 18.39
CA GLN A 384 11.99 -27.06 18.64
C GLN A 384 12.72 -27.60 17.40
N GLU A 385 12.05 -28.40 16.57
CA GLU A 385 12.61 -28.90 15.31
C GLU A 385 12.88 -27.76 14.31
N GLU A 386 11.97 -26.78 14.23
CA GLU A 386 12.16 -25.58 13.41
C GLU A 386 13.28 -24.69 13.95
N ILE A 387 13.43 -24.60 15.28
CA ILE A 387 14.50 -23.82 15.93
C ILE A 387 15.88 -24.46 15.72
N ASP A 388 15.96 -25.80 15.82
CA ASP A 388 17.22 -26.55 15.69
C ASP A 388 17.64 -26.76 14.22
N GLY A 389 16.69 -26.66 13.28
CA GLY A 389 16.92 -26.75 11.85
C GLY A 389 17.59 -25.49 11.26
N PRO A 390 18.01 -25.53 9.98
CA PRO A 390 18.44 -24.33 9.26
C PRO A 390 17.26 -23.44 8.88
N LEU A 391 17.52 -22.18 8.50
CA LEU A 391 16.51 -21.31 7.89
C LEU A 391 15.93 -22.00 6.64
N TYR A 392 14.62 -22.16 6.62
CA TYR A 392 13.90 -22.63 5.44
C TYR A 392 13.52 -21.45 4.55
N VAL A 393 14.02 -21.47 3.32
CA VAL A 393 13.66 -20.50 2.27
C VAL A 393 12.87 -21.25 1.19
N PRO A 394 11.59 -20.90 0.95
CA PRO A 394 10.82 -21.47 -0.15
C PRO A 394 11.50 -21.26 -1.51
N PRO A 395 11.25 -22.13 -2.50
CA PRO A 395 11.78 -21.93 -3.85
C PRO A 395 11.22 -20.65 -4.47
N THR A 396 12.09 -19.86 -5.09
CA THR A 396 11.68 -18.71 -5.91
C THR A 396 11.06 -19.20 -7.22
N GLN A 397 9.94 -18.62 -7.66
CA GLN A 397 9.35 -18.94 -8.95
C GLN A 397 10.28 -18.45 -10.08
N ASP A 398 10.28 -19.13 -11.23
CA ASP A 398 11.21 -18.82 -12.34
C ASP A 398 11.14 -17.36 -12.80
N GLY A 399 9.95 -16.74 -12.75
CA GLY A 399 9.74 -15.33 -13.10
C GLY A 399 10.24 -14.33 -12.06
N ASP A 400 10.49 -14.78 -10.84
CA ASP A 400 10.85 -13.93 -9.70
C ASP A 400 12.36 -13.92 -9.41
N VAL A 401 13.13 -14.77 -10.10
CA VAL A 401 14.57 -14.91 -9.85
C VAL A 401 15.30 -13.60 -10.10
N GLY A 402 15.86 -13.03 -9.03
CA GLY A 402 16.66 -11.80 -9.08
C GLY A 402 15.82 -10.52 -9.20
N LEU A 403 14.50 -10.59 -9.01
CA LEU A 403 13.67 -9.39 -8.90
C LEU A 403 14.09 -8.58 -7.66
N PRO A 404 14.26 -7.25 -7.79
CA PRO A 404 14.41 -6.41 -6.62
C PRO A 404 13.05 -6.23 -5.93
N PRO A 405 13.00 -6.11 -4.59
CA PRO A 405 11.76 -5.80 -3.85
C PRO A 405 11.04 -4.56 -4.37
N VAL A 406 11.82 -3.57 -4.79
CA VAL A 406 11.37 -2.28 -5.32
C VAL A 406 12.24 -1.97 -6.53
N ASP A 407 11.65 -1.49 -7.61
CA ASP A 407 12.45 -1.08 -8.76
C ASP A 407 13.37 0.09 -8.41
N PRO A 408 14.61 0.08 -8.91
CA PRO A 408 15.44 1.25 -8.80
C PRO A 408 14.81 2.39 -9.59
N CYS A 409 14.73 3.57 -8.97
CA CYS A 409 14.36 4.76 -9.69
C CYS A 409 15.41 5.03 -10.79
N VAL A 410 14.94 5.35 -12.00
CA VAL A 410 15.75 5.77 -13.14
C VAL A 410 15.23 7.12 -13.61
N ASP A 411 16.12 8.09 -13.84
CA ASP A 411 15.77 9.38 -14.42
C ASP A 411 15.07 9.19 -15.77
N ALA A 412 14.06 10.02 -16.04
CA ALA A 412 13.24 9.87 -17.23
C ALA A 412 14.06 10.02 -18.52
N ASP A 413 13.86 9.14 -19.51
CA ASP A 413 14.64 9.19 -20.75
C ASP A 413 14.21 10.38 -21.63
N PRO A 414 15.07 11.40 -21.83
CA PRO A 414 14.73 12.55 -22.67
C PRO A 414 14.59 12.17 -24.16
N ASN A 415 14.92 10.96 -24.57
CA ASN A 415 14.74 10.54 -25.97
C ASN A 415 13.35 9.94 -26.24
N VAL A 416 12.56 9.67 -25.20
CA VAL A 416 11.19 9.17 -25.35
C VAL A 416 10.30 10.29 -25.90
N PRO A 417 9.61 10.06 -27.04
CA PRO A 417 8.68 11.04 -27.59
C PRO A 417 7.43 11.15 -26.74
N ALA A 418 6.86 12.35 -26.67
CA ALA A 418 5.56 12.56 -26.05
C ALA A 418 4.46 11.81 -26.81
N ASP A 419 3.58 11.14 -26.06
CA ASP A 419 2.29 10.74 -26.61
C ASP A 419 1.40 11.97 -26.78
N GLY A 420 0.69 12.04 -27.90
CA GLY A 420 -0.14 13.20 -28.23
C GLY A 420 -1.45 13.23 -27.43
N PRO A 421 -2.11 14.39 -27.30
CA PRO A 421 -1.61 15.75 -27.53
C PRO A 421 -0.93 16.33 -26.26
N ALA A 422 0.19 17.05 -26.41
CA ALA A 422 0.86 17.73 -25.30
C ALA A 422 0.24 19.11 -25.01
N THR A 423 -1.03 19.13 -24.59
CA THR A 423 -1.74 20.35 -24.19
C THR A 423 -1.89 20.44 -22.68
N LEU A 424 -2.15 21.63 -22.14
CA LEU A 424 -2.42 21.80 -20.71
C LEU A 424 -3.63 20.96 -20.28
N THR A 425 -4.66 20.87 -21.13
CA THR A 425 -5.82 20.01 -20.90
C THR A 425 -5.43 18.54 -20.77
N SER A 426 -4.61 18.02 -21.70
CA SER A 426 -4.18 16.62 -21.65
C SER A 426 -3.30 16.34 -20.44
N ILE A 427 -2.36 17.24 -20.11
CA ILE A 427 -1.51 17.11 -18.92
C ILE A 427 -2.37 17.07 -17.64
N ARG A 428 -3.40 17.91 -17.54
CA ARG A 428 -4.33 17.86 -16.41
C ARG A 428 -5.00 16.49 -16.33
N GLU A 429 -5.55 16.00 -17.44
CA GLU A 429 -6.34 14.76 -17.48
C GLU A 429 -5.51 13.48 -17.32
N THR A 430 -4.26 13.46 -17.78
CA THR A 430 -3.43 12.24 -17.82
C THR A 430 -2.28 12.23 -16.81
N ILE A 431 -1.95 13.37 -16.20
CA ILE A 431 -0.85 13.49 -15.22
C ILE A 431 -1.37 14.01 -13.88
N PHE A 432 -1.85 15.26 -13.85
CA PHE A 432 -2.16 15.91 -12.58
C PHE A 432 -3.36 15.28 -11.88
N THR A 433 -4.46 15.05 -12.60
CA THR A 433 -5.66 14.43 -12.02
C THR A 433 -5.37 13.04 -11.43
N PRO A 434 -4.81 12.08 -12.20
CA PRO A 434 -4.61 10.73 -11.70
C PRO A 434 -3.47 10.59 -10.68
N SER A 435 -2.43 11.43 -10.73
CA SER A 435 -1.22 11.23 -9.91
C SER A 435 -0.91 12.32 -8.89
N CYS A 436 -1.58 13.49 -8.94
CA CYS A 436 -1.25 14.63 -8.08
C CYS A 436 -2.43 15.20 -7.30
N THR A 437 -3.65 15.20 -7.88
CA THR A 437 -4.83 15.79 -7.23
C THR A 437 -5.76 14.78 -6.59
N PHE A 438 -5.74 13.52 -7.03
CA PHE A 438 -6.68 12.52 -6.53
C PHE A 438 -6.46 12.17 -5.04
N SER A 439 -5.20 12.17 -4.60
CA SER A 439 -4.78 12.12 -3.21
C SER A 439 -5.03 13.43 -2.44
N ALA A 440 -5.71 14.40 -3.04
CA ALA A 440 -5.87 15.78 -2.55
C ALA A 440 -4.56 16.54 -2.21
N CYS A 441 -3.37 15.97 -2.43
CA CYS A 441 -2.09 16.66 -2.18
C CYS A 441 -1.99 17.97 -2.97
N HIS A 442 -2.44 17.98 -4.21
CA HIS A 442 -2.54 19.18 -5.04
C HIS A 442 -3.97 19.45 -5.53
N GLY A 443 -4.98 18.97 -4.79
CA GLY A 443 -6.39 19.11 -5.14
C GLY A 443 -7.14 20.03 -4.19
N GLY A 444 -7.70 21.12 -4.70
CA GLY A 444 -8.62 21.98 -3.97
C GLY A 444 -7.94 22.91 -2.94
N PRO A 445 -8.72 23.53 -2.04
CA PRO A 445 -8.26 24.64 -1.22
C PRO A 445 -7.26 24.27 -0.11
N ALA A 446 -7.09 22.99 0.20
CA ALA A 446 -6.15 22.48 1.21
C ALA A 446 -4.86 21.91 0.59
N SER A 447 -4.56 22.27 -0.67
CA SER A 447 -3.39 21.76 -1.38
C SER A 447 -2.06 22.07 -0.69
N VAL A 448 -1.15 21.10 -0.72
CA VAL A 448 0.21 21.18 -0.19
C VAL A 448 0.96 22.34 -0.84
N HIS A 449 1.59 23.17 0.00
CA HIS A 449 2.25 24.42 -0.39
C HIS A 449 1.35 25.43 -1.15
N GLY A 450 0.02 25.23 -1.15
CA GLY A 450 -0.93 26.07 -1.85
C GLY A 450 -0.98 25.86 -3.37
N LEU A 451 -0.35 24.81 -3.92
CA LEU A 451 -0.37 24.51 -5.35
C LEU A 451 -1.61 23.68 -5.69
N ASP A 452 -2.65 24.33 -6.22
CA ASP A 452 -3.90 23.68 -6.63
C ASP A 452 -3.90 23.33 -8.12
N LEU A 453 -3.54 22.09 -8.45
CA LEU A 453 -3.55 21.60 -9.83
C LEU A 453 -4.96 21.33 -10.37
N SER A 454 -5.99 21.44 -9.52
CA SER A 454 -7.41 21.38 -9.91
C SER A 454 -8.02 22.77 -10.18
N ALA A 455 -7.24 23.85 -9.99
CA ALA A 455 -7.71 25.23 -10.14
C ALA A 455 -8.33 25.49 -11.52
N ALA A 456 -9.38 26.31 -11.55
CA ALA A 456 -10.05 26.71 -12.79
C ALA A 456 -9.08 27.38 -13.78
N ASP A 457 -8.20 28.25 -13.27
CA ASP A 457 -7.09 28.85 -14.00
C ASP A 457 -5.76 28.14 -13.71
N LEU A 458 -5.66 26.86 -14.10
CA LEU A 458 -4.43 26.07 -13.94
C LEU A 458 -3.23 26.69 -14.67
N HIS A 459 -3.46 27.38 -15.79
CA HIS A 459 -2.37 28.05 -16.51
C HIS A 459 -1.74 29.15 -15.68
N GLY A 460 -2.58 30.03 -15.10
CA GLY A 460 -2.15 31.05 -14.16
C GLY A 460 -1.50 30.47 -12.91
N GLU A 461 -2.03 29.37 -12.38
CA GLU A 461 -1.44 28.65 -11.24
C GLU A 461 -0.02 28.18 -11.58
N LEU A 462 0.18 27.40 -12.65
CA LEU A 462 1.50 26.83 -12.99
C LEU A 462 2.58 27.90 -13.28
N LEU A 463 2.23 29.00 -13.94
CA LEU A 463 3.18 30.05 -14.29
C LEU A 463 3.41 31.08 -13.18
N GLY A 464 2.42 31.24 -12.29
CA GLY A 464 2.43 32.23 -11.21
C GLY A 464 2.83 31.67 -9.85
N HIS A 465 2.83 30.34 -9.67
CA HIS A 465 3.06 29.72 -8.37
C HIS A 465 4.50 29.90 -7.90
N ALA A 466 4.65 30.32 -6.65
CA ALA A 466 5.95 30.45 -6.00
C ALA A 466 6.43 29.08 -5.51
N VAL A 467 7.58 28.63 -6.00
CA VAL A 467 8.16 27.35 -5.58
C VAL A 467 8.57 27.41 -4.11
N ALA A 468 8.15 26.43 -3.31
CA ALA A 468 8.49 26.34 -1.90
C ALA A 468 9.95 25.89 -1.63
N ALA A 469 10.53 25.11 -2.55
CA ALA A 469 11.92 24.69 -2.49
C ALA A 469 12.89 25.88 -2.72
N ASP A 470 14.10 25.78 -2.19
CA ASP A 470 15.12 26.84 -2.32
C ASP A 470 15.80 26.81 -3.70
N VAL A 471 15.08 27.25 -4.73
CA VAL A 471 15.52 27.28 -6.13
C VAL A 471 15.33 28.65 -6.76
N ASP A 472 16.16 28.99 -7.75
CA ASP A 472 16.09 30.27 -8.49
C ASP A 472 15.30 30.16 -9.81
N ILE A 473 14.53 29.07 -9.97
CA ILE A 473 13.72 28.77 -11.16
C ILE A 473 12.22 28.73 -10.82
N PRO A 474 11.34 29.11 -11.77
CA PRO A 474 9.90 29.03 -11.55
C PRO A 474 9.39 27.58 -11.53
N LEU A 475 8.13 27.39 -11.13
CA LEU A 475 7.48 26.08 -11.22
C LEU A 475 7.46 25.58 -12.67
N VAL A 476 7.09 26.47 -13.59
CA VAL A 476 7.17 26.27 -15.05
C VAL A 476 7.82 27.49 -15.71
N ALA A 477 8.88 27.24 -16.47
CA ALA A 477 9.54 28.23 -17.34
C ALA A 477 9.17 27.95 -18.81
N PRO A 478 8.30 28.77 -19.43
CA PRO A 478 7.91 28.59 -20.83
C PRO A 478 9.11 28.49 -21.77
N GLY A 479 9.17 27.40 -22.55
CA GLY A 479 10.23 27.10 -23.50
C GLY A 479 11.49 26.47 -22.89
N ASP A 480 11.54 26.25 -21.58
CA ASP A 480 12.72 25.74 -20.86
C ASP A 480 12.34 24.66 -19.83
N PRO A 481 12.27 23.37 -20.23
CA PRO A 481 12.00 22.26 -19.31
C PRO A 481 13.02 22.15 -18.18
N GLU A 482 14.32 22.28 -18.50
CA GLU A 482 15.38 22.18 -17.49
C GLU A 482 15.33 23.34 -16.49
N GLY A 483 14.88 24.52 -16.93
CA GLY A 483 14.57 25.68 -16.10
C GLY A 483 13.20 25.61 -15.40
N SER A 484 12.48 24.48 -15.44
CA SER A 484 11.18 24.30 -14.79
C SER A 484 11.28 23.36 -13.60
N TRP A 485 10.96 23.83 -12.39
CA TRP A 485 11.05 22.99 -11.19
C TRP A 485 10.11 21.78 -11.24
N LEU A 486 8.89 21.96 -11.78
CA LEU A 486 7.94 20.86 -11.94
C LEU A 486 8.50 19.73 -12.81
N TYR A 487 9.19 20.07 -13.90
CA TYR A 487 9.80 19.06 -14.77
C TYR A 487 10.91 18.31 -14.03
N GLN A 488 11.78 19.01 -13.29
CA GLN A 488 12.82 18.35 -12.48
C GLN A 488 12.24 17.39 -11.45
N LEU A 489 11.13 17.76 -10.78
CA LEU A 489 10.46 16.91 -9.80
C LEU A 489 9.91 15.61 -10.41
N VAL A 490 9.45 15.61 -11.66
CA VAL A 490 8.84 14.41 -12.26
C VAL A 490 9.78 13.62 -13.18
N SER A 491 10.96 14.17 -13.51
CA SER A 491 11.92 13.58 -14.46
C SER A 491 13.22 13.12 -13.83
N ARG A 492 13.47 13.44 -12.55
CA ARG A 492 14.71 13.08 -11.86
C ARG A 492 14.40 12.35 -10.57
N CYS A 493 15.14 11.28 -10.29
CA CYS A 493 15.05 10.54 -9.04
C CYS A 493 15.56 11.35 -7.85
N GLU A 494 16.59 12.17 -8.08
CA GLU A 494 17.21 13.01 -7.06
C GLU A 494 17.24 14.49 -7.49
N PRO A 495 16.08 15.16 -7.60
CA PRO A 495 16.06 16.59 -7.90
C PRO A 495 16.74 17.36 -6.76
N GLN A 496 17.59 18.32 -7.08
CA GLN A 496 18.38 19.06 -6.09
C GLN A 496 17.98 20.53 -6.04
N ASP A 497 17.96 21.10 -4.84
CA ASP A 497 17.84 22.55 -4.67
C ASP A 497 19.17 23.28 -4.97
N LYS A 498 19.18 24.61 -4.85
CA LYS A 498 20.38 25.41 -5.14
C LYS A 498 21.56 25.10 -4.21
N GLY A 499 21.31 24.50 -3.04
CA GLY A 499 22.31 24.05 -2.08
C GLY A 499 22.85 22.65 -2.36
N GLY A 500 22.35 21.96 -3.40
CA GLY A 500 22.68 20.57 -3.68
C GLY A 500 21.96 19.58 -2.76
N VAL A 501 20.92 20.02 -2.04
CA VAL A 501 20.13 19.14 -1.18
C VAL A 501 19.07 18.45 -2.03
N THR A 502 19.13 17.12 -2.07
CA THR A 502 18.11 16.29 -2.72
C THR A 502 16.74 16.53 -2.10
N LYS A 503 15.74 16.69 -2.96
CA LYS A 503 14.31 16.78 -2.64
C LYS A 503 13.62 15.52 -3.11
N SER A 504 12.46 15.23 -2.53
CA SER A 504 11.61 14.14 -3.03
C SER A 504 11.14 14.48 -4.44
N HIS A 505 11.23 13.51 -5.34
CA HIS A 505 10.59 13.58 -6.66
C HIS A 505 9.06 13.40 -6.51
N MET A 506 8.36 13.52 -7.63
CA MET A 506 6.91 13.34 -7.73
C MET A 506 6.59 12.17 -8.70
N PRO A 507 5.54 11.38 -8.42
CA PRO A 507 4.61 11.48 -7.29
C PRO A 507 5.28 11.21 -5.94
N LEU A 508 4.81 11.87 -4.88
CA LEU A 508 5.35 11.67 -3.54
C LEU A 508 5.17 10.20 -3.12
N ASN A 509 6.14 9.66 -2.40
CA ASN A 509 6.14 8.26 -1.92
C ASN A 509 6.11 7.20 -3.05
N ALA A 510 6.31 7.60 -4.31
CA ALA A 510 6.53 6.65 -5.40
C ALA A 510 7.98 6.17 -5.38
N PRO A 511 8.23 4.86 -5.57
CA PRO A 511 9.61 4.35 -5.66
C PRO A 511 10.26 4.69 -7.02
N THR A 512 9.45 5.02 -8.01
CA THR A 512 9.84 5.32 -9.38
C THR A 512 9.15 6.60 -9.87
N LEU A 513 9.65 7.17 -10.96
CA LEU A 513 9.04 8.32 -11.62
C LEU A 513 7.76 7.93 -12.37
N LEU A 514 7.04 8.95 -12.86
CA LEU A 514 5.99 8.74 -13.85
C LEU A 514 6.56 8.07 -15.11
N ASP A 515 5.68 7.40 -15.87
CA ASP A 515 6.03 6.86 -17.19
C ASP A 515 6.70 7.93 -18.08
N ASP A 516 7.76 7.54 -18.78
CA ASP A 516 8.57 8.43 -19.60
C ASP A 516 7.74 9.19 -20.65
N ARG A 517 6.66 8.61 -21.17
CA ARG A 517 5.79 9.28 -22.15
C ARG A 517 4.95 10.36 -21.49
N ALA A 518 4.52 10.16 -20.24
CA ALA A 518 3.86 11.20 -19.45
C ALA A 518 4.83 12.34 -19.14
N VAL A 519 6.07 12.04 -18.73
CA VAL A 519 7.11 13.05 -18.52
C VAL A 519 7.43 13.80 -19.83
N ALA A 520 7.53 13.09 -20.94
CA ALA A 520 7.74 13.68 -22.26
C ALA A 520 6.56 14.58 -22.70
N LYS A 521 5.32 14.22 -22.35
CA LYS A 521 4.13 15.05 -22.61
C LYS A 521 4.20 16.39 -21.87
N LEU A 522 4.59 16.40 -20.59
CA LEU A 522 4.83 17.63 -19.84
C LEU A 522 5.97 18.45 -20.48
N ARG A 523 7.08 17.80 -20.81
CA ARG A 523 8.22 18.45 -21.47
C ARG A 523 7.83 19.14 -22.77
N ALA A 524 7.14 18.43 -23.67
CA ALA A 524 6.76 18.95 -24.97
C ALA A 524 5.84 20.18 -24.86
N TRP A 525 4.94 20.20 -23.88
CA TRP A 525 4.11 21.37 -23.59
C TRP A 525 4.93 22.55 -23.09
N ILE A 526 5.92 22.32 -22.22
CA ILE A 526 6.84 23.37 -21.77
C ILE A 526 7.65 23.90 -22.95
N GLU A 527 8.22 23.03 -23.79
CA GLU A 527 9.00 23.40 -24.99
C GLU A 527 8.20 24.24 -25.98
N ASP A 528 6.88 23.99 -26.11
CA ASP A 528 5.96 24.79 -26.95
C ASP A 528 5.59 26.15 -26.32
N GLY A 529 6.24 26.52 -25.21
CA GLY A 529 6.02 27.79 -24.51
C GLY A 529 4.87 27.74 -23.50
N ALA A 530 4.54 26.56 -22.99
CA ALA A 530 3.50 26.34 -21.99
C ALA A 530 2.16 27.05 -22.34
N PRO A 531 1.55 26.80 -23.52
CA PRO A 531 0.31 27.45 -23.93
C PRO A 531 -0.89 27.06 -23.04
N ALA A 532 -1.86 27.96 -22.91
CA ALA A 532 -3.12 27.73 -22.20
C ALA A 532 -4.13 26.95 -23.06
N ASN A 533 -3.80 25.72 -23.48
CA ASN A 533 -4.53 24.95 -24.50
C ASN A 533 -5.10 23.59 -24.06
#